data_AF-A0A8J4QE51-F1
#
_entry.id   AF-A0A8J4QE51-F1
#
_cell.length_a   1.000
_cell.length_b   1.000
_cell.length_c   1.000
_cell.angle_alpha   90.00
_cell.angle_beta   90.00
_cell.angle_gamma   90.00
#
_symmetry.space_group_name_H-M   'P 1'
#
loop_
_entity.id
_entity.type
_entity.pdbx_description
1 polymer ?
#
loop_
_entity_poly.entity_id
_entity_poly.type
_entity_poly.pdbx_seq_one_letter_code
_entity_poly.pdbx_strand_id
1 'polypeptide(L)'
;KSPNYPTRESPLNSTDNEILRDTLEKRSEPSESSDEEEFDGNVQADFAFFDPKSNDFHGVKTLLQAYLDNKQWDLTGFVDLILGQTTVGTVVKIEGDEDDGVFSIVTALNLGRYKDHKCIMEIKEFLLKACQEKDVVDGLRLTLGEQAQNVGLLVSQRVVNLPPQLLPPLYDALFDEVSWATEDEPTEELRNSFCFKFYIIFSKIYKHKNADQKMKLSNDSDEAIIYTKPEDEIFHRLSQWSFSFPLHTQQPTHELRNYRFMGLVMAVEAEKISTFRQELKSLINES
;
A
#
# COMPACT_ATOMS: atom_id res chain seq x y z
N LYS A 1 -53.80 13.58 58.86
CA LYS A 1 -54.91 14.13 58.04
C LYS A 1 -55.36 13.04 57.08
N SER A 2 -56.53 12.48 57.29
CA SER A 2 -57.23 11.53 56.40
C SER A 2 -58.17 12.34 55.46
N PRO A 3 -59.06 11.74 54.62
CA PRO A 3 -58.85 10.73 53.57
C PRO A 3 -59.60 11.07 52.24
N ASN A 4 -59.57 10.15 51.26
CA ASN A 4 -60.59 9.77 50.23
C ASN A 4 -61.49 10.78 49.46
N TYR A 5 -61.51 10.57 48.13
CA TYR A 5 -62.61 10.58 47.12
C TYR A 5 -64.04 11.07 47.48
N PRO A 6 -64.78 11.66 46.49
CA PRO A 6 -65.75 10.83 45.74
C PRO A 6 -65.98 11.14 44.22
N THR A 7 -66.17 10.04 43.49
CA THR A 7 -67.15 9.69 42.43
C THR A 7 -68.11 10.72 41.81
N ARG A 8 -68.37 10.58 40.48
CA ARG A 8 -69.72 10.69 39.86
C ARG A 8 -69.83 9.88 38.56
N GLU A 9 -70.40 8.68 38.61
CA GLU A 9 -71.72 8.25 38.05
C GLU A 9 -71.81 8.08 36.51
N SER A 10 -71.96 6.81 36.10
CA SER A 10 -72.52 6.34 34.80
C SER A 10 -74.05 6.59 34.74
N PRO A 11 -74.81 6.31 33.63
CA PRO A 11 -75.22 4.90 33.35
C PRO A 11 -75.73 4.50 31.93
N LEU A 12 -75.70 3.18 31.62
CA LEU A 12 -76.63 2.39 30.75
C LEU A 12 -76.74 2.83 29.24
N ASN A 13 -77.06 2.03 28.21
CA ASN A 13 -77.41 0.61 27.98
C ASN A 13 -77.14 0.31 26.45
N SER A 14 -77.25 -0.87 25.84
CA SER A 14 -77.62 -2.25 26.23
C SER A 14 -77.10 -3.29 25.19
N THR A 15 -77.42 -4.56 25.43
CA THR A 15 -77.59 -5.73 24.53
C THR A 15 -78.17 -5.45 23.11
N ASP A 16 -77.97 -6.28 22.06
CA ASP A 16 -78.14 -7.76 22.01
C ASP A 16 -77.43 -8.50 20.82
N ASN A 17 -77.63 -9.82 20.74
CA ASN A 17 -76.88 -10.83 19.96
C ASN A 17 -77.32 -11.13 18.49
N GLU A 18 -76.36 -11.72 17.75
CA GLU A 18 -76.45 -12.84 16.76
C GLU A 18 -77.01 -12.71 15.31
N ILE A 19 -76.13 -13.15 14.38
CA ILE A 19 -76.35 -13.98 13.17
C ILE A 19 -77.20 -13.43 12.00
N LEU A 20 -76.55 -13.21 10.85
CA LEU A 20 -76.83 -13.98 9.61
C LEU A 20 -75.68 -13.88 8.58
N ARG A 21 -75.65 -14.87 7.68
CA ARG A 21 -74.59 -15.14 6.69
C ARG A 21 -74.85 -14.36 5.40
N ASP A 22 -73.81 -14.00 4.66
CA ASP A 22 -73.66 -14.56 3.30
C ASP A 22 -72.19 -14.55 2.81
N THR A 23 -71.99 -15.03 1.59
CA THR A 23 -70.80 -15.70 1.09
C THR A 23 -70.27 -15.02 -0.18
N LEU A 24 -68.95 -15.10 -0.43
CA LEU A 24 -68.27 -14.73 -1.70
C LEU A 24 -68.24 -13.20 -1.97
N GLU A 25 -67.27 -12.62 -2.68
CA GLU A 25 -66.30 -13.18 -3.62
C GLU A 25 -64.99 -12.36 -3.68
N LYS A 26 -63.93 -12.91 -4.28
CA LYS A 26 -62.59 -12.29 -4.35
C LYS A 26 -62.54 -11.09 -5.30
N ARG A 27 -61.78 -10.05 -4.93
CA ARG A 27 -60.94 -9.33 -5.89
C ARG A 27 -59.62 -8.89 -5.24
N SER A 28 -58.53 -9.54 -5.65
CA SER A 28 -57.18 -9.14 -5.27
C SER A 28 -56.73 -8.00 -6.19
N GLU A 29 -56.29 -6.88 -5.61
CA GLU A 29 -55.54 -5.85 -6.35
C GLU A 29 -54.06 -5.99 -6.01
N PRO A 30 -53.14 -5.94 -7.00
CA PRO A 30 -51.74 -6.28 -6.79
C PRO A 30 -50.87 -5.08 -6.42
N SER A 31 -49.86 -5.36 -5.60
CA SER A 31 -48.53 -4.73 -5.58
C SER A 31 -48.43 -3.20 -5.70
N GLU A 32 -48.19 -2.54 -4.57
CA GLU A 32 -47.01 -1.68 -4.49
C GLU A 32 -45.88 -2.55 -3.91
N SER A 33 -45.11 -3.18 -4.81
CA SER A 33 -43.79 -3.68 -4.42
C SER A 33 -42.93 -2.44 -4.18
N SER A 34 -42.16 -2.43 -3.10
CA SER A 34 -41.01 -1.53 -3.07
C SER A 34 -40.14 -1.90 -4.26
N ASP A 35 -39.75 -0.93 -5.07
CA ASP A 35 -38.71 -1.14 -6.08
C ASP A 35 -37.40 -1.37 -5.32
N GLU A 36 -37.10 -2.64 -5.05
CA GLU A 36 -35.72 -3.07 -4.83
C GLU A 36 -35.02 -2.88 -6.17
N GLU A 37 -34.38 -1.71 -6.34
CA GLU A 37 -33.46 -1.48 -7.46
C GLU A 37 -32.42 -2.59 -7.43
N GLU A 38 -32.58 -3.55 -8.34
CA GLU A 38 -31.68 -4.67 -8.55
C GLU A 38 -30.34 -4.05 -8.96
N PHE A 39 -29.42 -3.93 -8.00
CA PHE A 39 -28.11 -3.30 -8.19
C PHE A 39 -27.36 -4.07 -9.27
N ASP A 40 -27.39 -3.54 -10.50
CA ASP A 40 -26.70 -4.09 -11.67
C ASP A 40 -25.20 -4.07 -11.38
N GLY A 41 -24.70 -5.23 -10.94
CA GLY A 41 -23.55 -5.37 -10.04
C GLY A 41 -22.17 -5.10 -10.64
N ASN A 42 -22.10 -4.29 -11.70
CA ASN A 42 -20.87 -3.85 -12.33
C ASN A 42 -20.42 -2.51 -11.74
N VAL A 43 -19.73 -2.56 -10.60
CA VAL A 43 -18.92 -1.44 -10.12
C VAL A 43 -17.74 -1.25 -11.10
N GLN A 44 -17.90 -0.37 -12.08
CA GLN A 44 -16.81 0.04 -12.95
C GLN A 44 -15.90 1.01 -12.17
N ALA A 45 -14.75 0.50 -11.73
CA ALA A 45 -13.71 1.29 -11.07
C ALA A 45 -12.64 1.69 -12.08
N ASP A 46 -12.73 2.92 -12.59
CA ASP A 46 -11.73 3.48 -13.50
C ASP A 46 -10.55 4.03 -12.68
N PHE A 47 -9.47 3.25 -12.63
CA PHE A 47 -8.25 3.64 -11.91
C PHE A 47 -7.45 4.68 -12.69
N ALA A 48 -7.14 5.80 -12.02
CA ALA A 48 -6.38 6.91 -12.56
C ALA A 48 -5.14 7.25 -11.70
N PHE A 49 -4.18 7.89 -12.35
CA PHE A 49 -2.90 8.30 -11.78
C PHE A 49 -2.92 9.80 -11.48
N PHE A 50 -2.50 10.20 -10.28
CA PHE A 50 -2.47 11.60 -9.86
C PHE A 50 -1.19 11.93 -9.11
N ASP A 51 -0.75 13.19 -9.15
CA ASP A 51 0.31 13.70 -8.28
C ASP A 51 -0.14 13.63 -6.80
N PRO A 52 0.71 13.18 -5.87
CA PRO A 52 0.41 13.14 -4.44
C PRO A 52 0.10 14.54 -3.88
N LYS A 53 -0.98 14.65 -3.11
CA LYS A 53 -1.49 15.90 -2.52
C LYS A 53 -1.73 15.74 -1.03
N SER A 54 -1.78 16.87 -0.29
CA SER A 54 -1.96 16.85 1.17
C SER A 54 -3.24 16.14 1.65
N ASN A 55 -4.29 16.05 0.81
CA ASN A 55 -5.51 15.31 1.13
C ASN A 55 -5.26 13.79 1.24
N ASP A 56 -4.28 13.27 0.51
CA ASP A 56 -3.95 11.85 0.40
C ASP A 56 -3.32 11.29 1.69
N PHE A 57 -3.01 12.16 2.65
CA PHE A 57 -2.31 11.87 3.89
C PHE A 57 -2.85 10.64 4.60
N HIS A 58 -4.17 10.47 4.71
CA HIS A 58 -4.74 9.34 5.44
C HIS A 58 -4.57 8.00 4.68
N GLY A 59 -4.76 8.00 3.36
CA GLY A 59 -4.56 6.82 2.51
C GLY A 59 -3.09 6.40 2.46
N VAL A 60 -2.19 7.34 2.15
CA VAL A 60 -0.73 7.12 2.09
C VAL A 60 -0.19 6.66 3.45
N LYS A 61 -0.65 7.25 4.57
CA LYS A 61 -0.29 6.81 5.92
C LYS A 61 -0.77 5.40 6.26
N THR A 62 -1.94 5.00 5.75
CA THR A 62 -2.49 3.65 5.92
C THR A 62 -1.66 2.63 5.15
N LEU A 63 -1.33 2.90 3.87
CA LEU A 63 -0.45 2.06 3.05
C LEU A 63 0.95 1.90 3.69
N LEU A 64 1.50 2.97 4.28
CA LEU A 64 2.83 2.97 4.90
C LEU A 64 2.85 2.55 6.38
N GLN A 65 1.71 2.21 6.99
CA GLN A 65 1.61 1.95 8.43
C GLN A 65 2.55 0.85 8.92
N ALA A 66 2.75 -0.18 8.09
CA ALA A 66 3.65 -1.31 8.38
C ALA A 66 5.00 -1.21 7.62
N TYR A 67 5.40 -0.03 7.13
CA TYR A 67 6.59 0.10 6.27
C TYR A 67 7.88 -0.28 7.01
N LEU A 68 8.09 0.14 8.26
CA LEU A 68 9.23 -0.30 9.09
C LEU A 68 8.85 -1.38 10.13
N ASP A 69 8.15 -2.43 9.69
CA ASP A 69 7.70 -3.53 10.57
C ASP A 69 6.82 -3.01 11.73
N ASN A 70 7.17 -3.32 12.98
CA ASN A 70 6.51 -2.83 14.19
C ASN A 70 7.28 -1.68 14.88
N LYS A 71 8.33 -1.14 14.25
CA LYS A 71 9.12 -0.04 14.83
C LYS A 71 8.21 1.18 15.02
N GLN A 72 8.27 1.79 16.20
CA GLN A 72 7.77 3.16 16.38
C GLN A 72 8.76 4.14 15.75
N TRP A 73 8.26 4.96 14.84
CA TRP A 73 9.04 5.91 14.04
C TRP A 73 8.16 7.06 13.56
N ASP A 74 8.78 8.09 13.00
CA ASP A 74 8.11 9.28 12.46
C ASP A 74 7.43 9.04 11.11
N LEU A 75 6.47 8.11 11.08
CA LEU A 75 5.62 7.83 9.92
C LEU A 75 4.84 9.09 9.47
N THR A 76 4.45 9.95 10.41
CA THR A 76 3.71 11.19 10.09
C THR A 76 4.60 12.14 9.29
N GLY A 77 5.78 12.48 9.81
CA GLY A 77 6.75 13.29 9.09
C GLY A 77 7.27 12.64 7.80
N PHE A 78 7.21 11.32 7.66
CA PHE A 78 7.51 10.63 6.40
C PHE A 78 6.41 10.85 5.34
N VAL A 79 5.14 10.75 5.72
CA VAL A 79 4.01 10.99 4.82
C VAL A 79 3.95 12.47 4.42
N ASP A 80 4.14 13.39 5.37
CA ASP A 80 4.21 14.83 5.10
C ASP A 80 5.36 15.17 4.12
N LEU A 81 6.49 14.47 4.22
CA LEU A 81 7.64 14.63 3.33
C LEU A 81 7.36 14.09 1.91
N ILE A 82 6.69 12.93 1.80
CA ILE A 82 6.24 12.40 0.50
C ILE A 82 5.29 13.38 -0.19
N LEU A 83 4.26 13.84 0.53
CA LEU A 83 3.23 14.73 -0.01
C LEU A 83 3.74 16.18 -0.22
N GLY A 84 4.85 16.55 0.42
CA GLY A 84 5.58 17.79 0.17
C GLY A 84 6.49 17.75 -1.05
N GLN A 85 6.76 16.57 -1.63
CA GLN A 85 7.58 16.40 -2.84
C GLN A 85 6.69 16.13 -4.06
N THR A 86 5.97 17.15 -4.52
CA THR A 86 5.02 17.02 -5.66
C THR A 86 5.69 16.78 -7.02
N THR A 87 7.01 16.96 -7.16
CA THR A 87 7.72 16.77 -8.45
C THR A 87 7.86 15.30 -8.84
N VAL A 88 7.99 14.40 -7.87
CA VAL A 88 8.26 12.97 -8.12
C VAL A 88 7.47 12.13 -7.14
N GLY A 89 6.48 11.45 -7.67
CA GLY A 89 5.60 10.51 -7.01
C GLY A 89 4.25 10.48 -7.71
N THR A 90 3.62 9.31 -7.67
CA THR A 90 2.31 9.07 -8.26
C THR A 90 1.44 8.30 -7.26
N VAL A 91 0.20 8.73 -7.04
CA VAL A 91 -0.84 7.95 -6.36
C VAL A 91 -1.81 7.35 -7.37
N VAL A 92 -2.32 6.16 -7.05
CA VAL A 92 -3.42 5.53 -7.81
C VAL A 92 -4.70 5.63 -7.00
N LYS A 93 -5.74 6.20 -7.61
CA LYS A 93 -7.09 6.34 -7.06
C LYS A 93 -8.14 5.90 -8.08
N ILE A 94 -9.41 5.85 -7.69
CA ILE A 94 -10.54 5.69 -8.61
C ILE A 94 -11.00 7.09 -9.03
N GLU A 95 -11.17 7.34 -10.33
CA GLU A 95 -11.66 8.63 -10.82
C GLU A 95 -13.15 8.81 -10.47
N GLY A 96 -13.50 9.96 -9.89
CA GLY A 96 -14.87 10.27 -9.46
C GLY A 96 -15.32 9.64 -8.13
N ASP A 97 -14.43 8.93 -7.42
CA ASP A 97 -14.70 8.38 -6.08
C ASP A 97 -14.79 9.50 -5.02
N GLU A 98 -15.89 9.53 -4.25
CA GLU A 98 -16.12 10.52 -3.19
C GLU A 98 -15.21 10.29 -1.97
N ASP A 99 -14.76 9.06 -1.72
CA ASP A 99 -13.89 8.69 -0.61
C ASP A 99 -12.40 9.04 -0.88
N ASP A 100 -12.06 9.46 -2.10
CA ASP A 100 -10.70 9.83 -2.57
C ASP A 100 -9.63 8.76 -2.24
N GLY A 101 -10.03 7.48 -2.33
CA GLY A 101 -9.27 6.34 -1.83
C GLY A 101 -7.92 6.14 -2.52
N VAL A 102 -6.83 6.07 -1.73
CA VAL A 102 -5.48 5.80 -2.24
C VAL A 102 -5.19 4.30 -2.24
N PHE A 103 -5.12 3.71 -3.43
CA PHE A 103 -4.85 2.27 -3.63
C PHE A 103 -3.36 1.96 -3.80
N SER A 104 -2.56 2.94 -4.24
CA SER A 104 -1.11 2.83 -4.40
C SER A 104 -0.44 4.19 -4.22
N ILE A 105 0.80 4.17 -3.75
CA ILE A 105 1.75 5.28 -3.75
C ILE A 105 3.09 4.75 -4.27
N VAL A 106 3.66 5.45 -5.25
CA VAL A 106 5.04 5.29 -5.66
C VAL A 106 5.75 6.65 -5.60
N THR A 107 6.98 6.72 -5.11
CA THR A 107 7.79 7.96 -5.08
C THR A 107 9.27 7.64 -4.87
N ALA A 108 10.16 8.55 -5.29
CA ALA A 108 11.60 8.48 -5.05
C ALA A 108 12.08 9.70 -4.25
N LEU A 109 12.59 9.49 -3.04
CA LEU A 109 13.03 10.55 -2.12
C LEU A 109 14.55 10.63 -2.03
N ASN A 110 15.16 11.80 -2.23
CA ASN A 110 16.62 11.93 -2.12
C ASN A 110 17.10 11.85 -0.65
N LEU A 111 17.86 10.81 -0.32
CA LEU A 111 18.35 10.57 1.05
C LEU A 111 19.32 11.64 1.55
N GLY A 112 20.06 12.32 0.66
CA GLY A 112 20.96 13.42 1.01
C GLY A 112 20.23 14.74 1.26
N ARG A 113 19.24 15.08 0.41
CA ARG A 113 18.38 16.27 0.53
C ARG A 113 17.60 16.25 1.84
N TYR A 114 17.05 15.09 2.20
CA TYR A 114 16.22 14.93 3.39
C TYR A 114 16.95 14.33 4.59
N LYS A 115 18.28 14.22 4.57
CA LYS A 115 19.11 13.55 5.60
C LYS A 115 18.84 14.01 7.04
N ASP A 116 18.46 15.28 7.22
CA ASP A 116 18.22 15.92 8.53
C ASP A 116 16.76 15.80 9.00
N HIS A 117 15.88 15.17 8.19
CA HIS A 117 14.50 14.88 8.59
C HIS A 117 14.47 13.62 9.47
N LYS A 118 13.78 13.71 10.60
CA LYS A 118 13.71 12.65 11.62
C LYS A 118 13.31 11.28 11.04
N CYS A 119 12.31 11.25 10.17
CA CYS A 119 11.87 10.03 9.49
C CYS A 119 12.99 9.35 8.68
N ILE A 120 13.79 10.11 7.93
CA ILE A 120 14.93 9.61 7.14
C ILE A 120 16.08 9.15 8.05
N MET A 121 16.37 9.87 9.12
CA MET A 121 17.34 9.45 10.14
C MET A 121 16.94 8.10 10.76
N GLU A 122 15.67 7.95 11.16
CA GLU A 122 15.15 6.72 11.77
C GLU A 122 15.08 5.53 10.79
N ILE A 123 14.82 5.77 9.50
CA ILE A 123 14.96 4.77 8.42
C ILE A 123 16.42 4.32 8.33
N LYS A 124 17.37 5.27 8.22
CA LYS A 124 18.80 4.98 8.10
C LYS A 124 19.33 4.18 9.28
N GLU A 125 18.99 4.58 10.51
CA GLU A 125 19.34 3.84 11.73
C GLU A 125 18.74 2.42 11.75
N PHE A 126 17.49 2.27 11.32
CA PHE A 126 16.82 0.98 11.24
C PHE A 126 17.53 0.04 10.25
N LEU A 127 17.81 0.51 9.03
CA LEU A 127 18.50 -0.27 8.00
C LEU A 127 19.91 -0.68 8.46
N LEU A 128 20.68 0.24 9.03
CA LEU A 128 22.02 -0.04 9.56
C LEU A 128 22.02 -1.01 10.75
N LYS A 129 20.96 -1.03 11.56
CA LYS A 129 20.78 -1.98 12.67
C LYS A 129 20.25 -3.34 12.20
N ALA A 130 19.48 -3.36 11.12
CA ALA A 130 18.91 -4.58 10.54
C ALA A 130 19.95 -5.39 9.76
N CYS A 131 20.93 -4.72 9.14
CA CYS A 131 22.02 -5.36 8.41
C CYS A 131 23.00 -6.07 9.37
N GLN A 132 23.06 -7.40 9.28
CA GLN A 132 24.00 -8.24 10.04
C GLN A 132 25.11 -8.83 9.15
N GLU A 133 25.00 -8.63 7.84
CA GLU A 133 25.89 -9.20 6.82
C GLU A 133 27.09 -8.27 6.62
N LYS A 134 28.28 -8.71 7.07
CA LYS A 134 29.50 -7.89 7.07
C LYS A 134 29.90 -7.39 5.68
N ASP A 135 29.70 -8.22 4.66
CA ASP A 135 30.10 -7.91 3.29
C ASP A 135 29.16 -6.87 2.64
N VAL A 136 27.94 -6.71 3.17
CA VAL A 136 26.94 -5.74 2.69
C VAL A 136 26.91 -4.46 3.55
N VAL A 137 27.26 -4.53 4.84
CA VAL A 137 27.12 -3.39 5.76
C VAL A 137 27.97 -2.18 5.37
N ASP A 138 29.13 -2.39 4.75
CA ASP A 138 29.99 -1.28 4.30
C ASP A 138 29.45 -0.63 3.01
N GLY A 139 28.88 -1.40 2.08
CA GLY A 139 28.13 -0.88 0.93
C GLY A 139 26.89 -0.08 1.37
N LEU A 140 26.15 -0.60 2.35
CA LEU A 140 25.00 0.09 2.96
C LEU A 140 25.42 1.41 3.62
N ARG A 141 26.53 1.41 4.38
CA ARG A 141 27.08 2.63 5.02
C ARG A 141 27.52 3.68 4.02
N LEU A 142 28.18 3.26 2.94
CA LEU A 142 28.58 4.15 1.85
C LEU A 142 27.36 4.79 1.18
N THR A 143 26.36 3.96 0.85
CA THR A 143 25.15 4.37 0.12
C THR A 143 24.25 5.28 0.97
N LEU A 144 23.97 4.91 2.23
CA LEU A 144 23.19 5.76 3.16
C LEU A 144 24.00 6.91 3.77
N GLY A 145 25.31 6.95 3.55
CA GLY A 145 26.26 7.90 4.16
C GLY A 145 26.80 8.88 3.13
N GLU A 146 28.04 8.65 2.69
CA GLU A 146 28.81 9.55 1.82
C GLU A 146 28.13 9.77 0.46
N GLN A 147 27.46 8.74 -0.07
CA GLN A 147 26.81 8.80 -1.37
C GLN A 147 25.34 9.22 -1.33
N ALA A 148 24.75 9.45 -0.15
CA ALA A 148 23.29 9.65 0.03
C ALA A 148 22.67 10.72 -0.88
N GLN A 149 23.43 11.75 -1.27
CA GLN A 149 23.01 12.78 -2.24
C GLN A 149 22.70 12.25 -3.64
N ASN A 150 23.21 11.06 -4.00
CA ASN A 150 22.95 10.38 -5.28
C ASN A 150 21.98 9.20 -5.12
N VAL A 151 21.28 9.08 -3.98
CA VAL A 151 20.48 7.90 -3.65
C VAL A 151 19.01 8.25 -3.45
N GLY A 152 18.17 7.64 -4.28
CA GLY A 152 16.71 7.70 -4.15
C GLY A 152 16.23 6.58 -3.25
N LEU A 153 15.54 6.90 -2.16
CA LEU A 153 14.69 5.93 -1.47
C LEU A 153 13.42 5.74 -2.29
N LEU A 154 13.33 4.61 -2.98
CA LEU A 154 12.16 4.24 -3.76
C LEU A 154 11.12 3.61 -2.82
N VAL A 155 10.07 4.38 -2.57
CA VAL A 155 8.91 3.98 -1.78
C VAL A 155 7.85 3.50 -2.75
N SER A 156 7.55 2.19 -2.75
CA SER A 156 6.46 1.60 -3.51
C SER A 156 5.59 0.79 -2.58
N GLN A 157 4.33 1.21 -2.39
CA GLN A 157 3.32 0.50 -1.62
C GLN A 157 1.98 0.53 -2.35
N ARG A 158 1.26 -0.59 -2.28
CA ARG A 158 -0.06 -0.77 -2.89
C ARG A 158 -0.90 -1.73 -2.08
N VAL A 159 -2.22 -1.65 -2.23
CA VAL A 159 -3.11 -2.73 -1.79
C VAL A 159 -2.79 -4.02 -2.56
N VAL A 160 -3.02 -5.17 -1.92
CA VAL A 160 -2.76 -6.50 -2.52
C VAL A 160 -3.58 -6.71 -3.79
N ASN A 161 -4.79 -6.16 -3.83
CA ASN A 161 -5.77 -6.34 -4.91
C ASN A 161 -5.62 -5.34 -6.06
N LEU A 162 -4.55 -4.52 -6.10
CA LEU A 162 -4.35 -3.58 -7.21
C LEU A 162 -4.15 -4.36 -8.53
N PRO A 163 -4.90 -4.06 -9.61
CA PRO A 163 -4.73 -4.72 -10.90
C PRO A 163 -3.27 -4.67 -11.40
N PRO A 164 -2.63 -5.81 -11.69
CA PRO A 164 -1.24 -5.86 -12.12
C PRO A 164 -0.94 -5.05 -13.39
N GLN A 165 -1.94 -4.85 -14.24
CA GLN A 165 -1.89 -4.04 -15.46
C GLN A 165 -1.58 -2.56 -15.20
N LEU A 166 -1.81 -2.07 -13.97
CA LEU A 166 -1.46 -0.70 -13.57
C LEU A 166 0.02 -0.56 -13.19
N LEU A 167 0.75 -1.66 -12.92
CA LEU A 167 2.14 -1.59 -12.46
C LEU A 167 3.10 -1.06 -13.54
N PRO A 168 3.06 -1.49 -14.81
CA PRO A 168 3.93 -0.92 -15.84
C PRO A 168 3.75 0.60 -16.04
N PRO A 169 2.53 1.15 -16.23
CA PRO A 169 2.37 2.60 -16.35
C PRO A 169 2.67 3.35 -15.04
N LEU A 170 2.47 2.75 -13.86
CA LEU A 170 2.83 3.36 -12.57
C LEU A 170 4.34 3.60 -12.44
N TYR A 171 5.17 2.62 -12.80
CA TYR A 171 6.63 2.77 -12.77
C TYR A 171 7.16 3.54 -14.00
N ASP A 172 6.47 3.51 -15.14
CA ASP A 172 6.78 4.43 -16.24
C ASP A 172 6.57 5.89 -15.77
N ALA A 173 5.40 6.24 -15.23
CA ALA A 173 5.13 7.58 -14.68
C ALA A 173 6.25 8.03 -13.71
N LEU A 174 6.54 7.24 -12.68
CA LEU A 174 7.56 7.58 -11.69
C LEU A 174 8.93 7.92 -12.29
N PHE A 175 9.54 7.03 -13.09
CA PHE A 175 10.90 7.29 -13.55
C PHE A 175 10.94 8.30 -14.71
N ASP A 176 9.80 8.61 -15.35
CA ASP A 176 9.68 9.73 -16.28
C ASP A 176 9.58 11.05 -15.51
N GLU A 177 8.80 11.12 -14.42
CA GLU A 177 8.80 12.21 -13.44
C GLU A 177 10.22 12.47 -12.89
N VAL A 178 10.96 11.43 -12.48
CA VAL A 178 12.38 11.57 -12.07
C VAL A 178 13.21 12.18 -13.19
N SER A 179 13.04 11.72 -14.44
CA SER A 179 13.80 12.26 -15.57
C SER A 179 13.50 13.73 -15.79
N TRP A 180 12.22 14.11 -15.82
CA TRP A 180 11.79 15.51 -15.98
C TRP A 180 12.28 16.38 -14.82
N ALA A 181 12.26 15.88 -13.59
CA ALA A 181 12.77 16.59 -12.41
C ALA A 181 14.27 16.92 -12.48
N THR A 182 15.08 16.20 -13.28
CA THR A 182 16.49 16.57 -13.54
C THR A 182 16.65 17.75 -14.51
N GLU A 183 15.61 18.11 -15.27
CA GLU A 183 15.64 19.17 -16.29
C GLU A 183 14.78 20.39 -15.91
N ASP A 184 13.58 20.16 -15.36
CA ASP A 184 12.53 21.17 -15.18
C ASP A 184 12.56 21.88 -13.82
N GLU A 185 13.17 21.30 -12.78
CA GLU A 185 13.25 21.91 -11.46
C GLU A 185 13.91 23.31 -11.51
N PRO A 186 13.49 24.29 -10.69
CA PRO A 186 13.85 25.69 -10.88
C PRO A 186 15.30 26.03 -10.49
N THR A 187 16.03 25.12 -9.81
CA THR A 187 17.42 25.33 -9.41
C THR A 187 18.29 24.12 -9.73
N GLU A 188 19.58 24.37 -9.98
CA GLU A 188 20.57 23.31 -10.25
C GLU A 188 20.71 22.35 -9.06
N GLU A 189 20.61 22.84 -7.83
CA GLU A 189 20.63 22.02 -6.62
C GLU A 189 19.47 21.02 -6.56
N LEU A 190 18.26 21.47 -6.93
CA LEU A 190 17.07 20.62 -6.97
C LEU A 190 17.15 19.60 -8.10
N ARG A 191 17.58 19.99 -9.32
CA ARG A 191 17.84 19.07 -10.44
C ARG A 191 18.83 17.98 -10.06
N ASN A 192 19.97 18.37 -9.50
CA ASN A 192 20.99 17.45 -9.01
C ASN A 192 20.47 16.53 -7.90
N SER A 193 19.44 16.93 -7.15
CA SER A 193 18.79 16.06 -6.15
C SER A 193 17.93 14.95 -6.76
N PHE A 194 17.60 14.99 -8.05
CA PHE A 194 16.91 13.90 -8.76
C PHE A 194 17.86 13.06 -9.65
N CYS A 195 19.14 13.45 -9.77
CA CYS A 195 20.19 12.71 -10.47
C CYS A 195 20.65 11.46 -9.69
N PHE A 196 19.74 10.52 -9.46
CA PHE A 196 20.01 9.29 -8.72
C PHE A 196 20.98 8.36 -9.47
N LYS A 197 21.96 7.82 -8.75
CA LYS A 197 22.84 6.73 -9.20
C LYS A 197 22.39 5.38 -8.69
N PHE A 198 21.76 5.36 -7.52
CA PHE A 198 21.21 4.15 -6.90
C PHE A 198 19.82 4.41 -6.33
N TYR A 199 18.97 3.39 -6.39
CA TYR A 199 17.71 3.33 -5.67
C TYR A 199 17.83 2.32 -4.52
N ILE A 200 17.49 2.76 -3.31
CA ILE A 200 17.26 1.87 -2.16
C ILE A 200 15.78 1.53 -2.12
N ILE A 201 15.47 0.24 -2.15
CA ILE A 201 14.10 -0.29 -2.13
C ILE A 201 13.93 -1.13 -0.88
N PHE A 202 12.80 -0.94 -0.20
CA PHE A 202 12.38 -1.82 0.90
C PHE A 202 11.17 -2.68 0.49
N SER A 203 11.35 -3.99 0.60
CA SER A 203 10.35 -5.02 0.29
C SER A 203 10.15 -5.98 1.47
N LYS A 204 9.11 -6.80 1.40
CA LYS A 204 8.81 -7.89 2.34
C LYS A 204 8.66 -9.19 1.56
N ILE A 205 9.33 -10.24 2.04
CA ILE A 205 9.39 -11.55 1.40
C ILE A 205 9.13 -12.66 2.41
N TYR A 206 8.78 -13.84 1.94
CA TYR A 206 8.77 -15.07 2.74
C TYR A 206 9.99 -15.91 2.36
N LYS A 207 10.98 -16.02 3.26
CA LYS A 207 12.18 -16.86 3.04
C LYS A 207 12.03 -18.20 3.74
N HIS A 208 12.33 -19.30 3.05
CA HIS A 208 12.20 -20.64 3.60
C HIS A 208 13.14 -20.87 4.79
N LYS A 209 12.66 -21.48 5.89
CA LYS A 209 13.41 -21.67 7.15
C LYS A 209 14.73 -22.42 7.00
N ASN A 210 14.86 -23.25 5.97
CA ASN A 210 16.05 -24.06 5.69
C ASN A 210 16.89 -23.51 4.52
N ALA A 211 16.61 -22.31 4.00
CA ALA A 211 17.32 -21.73 2.85
C ALA A 211 18.85 -21.66 3.08
N ASP A 212 19.27 -21.26 4.28
CA ASP A 212 20.70 -21.14 4.66
C ASP A 212 21.41 -22.51 4.78
N GLN A 213 20.66 -23.62 4.76
CA GLN A 213 21.19 -24.99 4.67
C GLN A 213 21.16 -25.52 3.23
N LYS A 214 20.10 -25.22 2.45
CA LYS A 214 19.97 -25.62 1.03
C LYS A 214 21.04 -24.98 0.14
N MET A 215 21.45 -23.73 0.39
CA MET A 215 22.50 -23.03 -0.38
C MET A 215 23.87 -23.74 -0.42
N LYS A 216 24.11 -24.76 0.41
CA LYS A 216 25.34 -25.57 0.37
C LYS A 216 25.25 -26.84 -0.49
N LEU A 217 24.08 -27.15 -1.05
CA LEU A 217 23.78 -28.45 -1.67
C LEU A 217 23.17 -28.38 -3.08
N SER A 218 22.54 -27.28 -3.47
CA SER A 218 22.04 -27.07 -4.84
C SER A 218 22.01 -25.60 -5.23
N ASN A 219 22.20 -25.34 -6.53
CA ASN A 219 22.21 -24.00 -7.14
C ASN A 219 20.79 -23.45 -7.38
N ASP A 220 19.84 -23.87 -6.54
CA ASP A 220 18.40 -23.70 -6.72
C ASP A 220 17.91 -22.66 -5.70
N SER A 221 18.04 -21.38 -6.09
CA SER A 221 17.65 -20.22 -5.27
C SER A 221 16.15 -19.97 -5.26
N ASP A 222 15.43 -20.43 -6.27
CA ASP A 222 14.10 -19.92 -6.59
C ASP A 222 13.02 -20.57 -5.70
N GLU A 223 13.22 -21.82 -5.24
CA GLU A 223 12.38 -22.42 -4.19
C GLU A 223 12.54 -21.78 -2.79
N ALA A 224 13.49 -20.86 -2.60
CA ALA A 224 13.85 -20.36 -1.26
C ALA A 224 13.11 -19.08 -0.83
N ILE A 225 12.58 -18.29 -1.78
CA ILE A 225 11.99 -16.96 -1.54
C ILE A 225 10.67 -16.83 -2.29
N ILE A 226 9.61 -16.43 -1.59
CA ILE A 226 8.34 -15.99 -2.19
C ILE A 226 8.23 -14.47 -2.02
N TYR A 227 8.11 -13.74 -3.13
CA TYR A 227 7.93 -12.29 -3.12
C TYR A 227 6.47 -11.91 -2.87
N THR A 228 6.23 -10.86 -2.07
CA THR A 228 4.85 -10.37 -1.84
C THR A 228 4.33 -9.52 -2.99
N LYS A 229 5.23 -8.88 -3.74
CA LYS A 229 4.94 -8.16 -4.97
C LYS A 229 5.90 -8.69 -6.04
N PRO A 230 5.44 -9.21 -7.18
CA PRO A 230 6.33 -9.87 -8.15
C PRO A 230 7.30 -8.87 -8.81
N GLU A 231 6.98 -7.57 -8.84
CA GLU A 231 7.92 -6.53 -9.24
C GLU A 231 9.18 -6.44 -8.36
N ASP A 232 9.11 -6.89 -7.10
CA ASP A 232 10.28 -6.91 -6.19
C ASP A 232 11.30 -8.00 -6.59
N GLU A 233 10.88 -9.06 -7.28
CA GLU A 233 11.80 -10.09 -7.79
C GLU A 233 12.73 -9.51 -8.86
N ILE A 234 12.16 -8.70 -9.76
CA ILE A 234 12.91 -8.01 -10.82
C ILE A 234 13.93 -7.06 -10.20
N PHE A 235 13.51 -6.25 -9.22
CA PHE A 235 14.43 -5.39 -8.47
C PHE A 235 15.52 -6.18 -7.74
N HIS A 236 15.19 -7.35 -7.19
CA HIS A 236 16.19 -8.18 -6.50
C HIS A 236 17.23 -8.75 -7.47
N ARG A 237 16.79 -9.28 -8.62
CA ARG A 237 17.67 -9.77 -9.71
C ARG A 237 18.58 -8.67 -10.27
N LEU A 238 18.09 -7.43 -10.34
CA LEU A 238 18.84 -6.28 -10.84
C LEU A 238 19.65 -5.54 -9.74
N SER A 239 19.58 -5.98 -8.48
CA SER A 239 20.29 -5.32 -7.38
C SER A 239 21.79 -5.58 -7.42
N GLN A 240 22.58 -4.53 -7.15
CA GLN A 240 24.03 -4.62 -6.97
C GLN A 240 24.37 -5.35 -5.66
N TRP A 241 23.57 -5.09 -4.62
CA TRP A 241 23.58 -5.83 -3.36
C TRP A 241 22.19 -5.82 -2.73
N SER A 242 21.92 -6.86 -1.95
CA SER A 242 20.72 -6.97 -1.12
C SER A 242 21.09 -7.59 0.23
N PHE A 243 20.23 -7.40 1.24
CA PHE A 243 20.30 -8.18 2.47
C PHE A 243 18.89 -8.42 3.03
N SER A 244 18.74 -9.49 3.81
CA SER A 244 17.44 -9.85 4.40
C SER A 244 17.50 -9.88 5.93
N PHE A 245 16.42 -9.44 6.60
CA PHE A 245 16.34 -9.40 8.05
C PHE A 245 14.96 -9.86 8.56
N PRO A 246 14.85 -10.45 9.76
CA PRO A 246 13.58 -10.98 10.26
C PRO A 246 12.60 -9.85 10.64
N LEU A 247 11.34 -10.03 10.24
CA LEU A 247 10.22 -9.18 10.64
C LEU A 247 9.46 -9.83 11.81
N HIS A 248 8.82 -8.99 12.63
CA HIS A 248 8.14 -9.40 13.86
C HIS A 248 6.61 -9.32 13.74
N THR A 249 6.08 -8.54 12.78
CA THR A 249 4.66 -8.17 12.77
C THR A 249 3.72 -9.23 12.23
N GLN A 250 4.20 -10.21 11.46
CA GLN A 250 3.37 -11.28 10.89
C GLN A 250 3.93 -12.67 11.19
N GLN A 251 3.14 -13.48 11.89
CA GLN A 251 3.36 -14.92 11.91
C GLN A 251 2.83 -15.53 10.60
N PRO A 252 3.55 -16.49 9.98
CA PRO A 252 3.08 -17.12 8.76
C PRO A 252 1.73 -17.83 8.95
N THR A 253 0.89 -17.81 7.92
CA THR A 253 -0.33 -18.63 7.87
C THR A 253 0.00 -20.12 7.98
N HIS A 254 -1.02 -20.96 8.19
CA HIS A 254 -0.82 -22.41 8.33
C HIS A 254 -0.11 -23.04 7.11
N GLU A 255 -0.28 -22.45 5.92
CA GLU A 255 0.35 -22.86 4.66
C GLU A 255 1.82 -22.43 4.59
N LEU A 256 2.13 -21.22 5.07
CA LEU A 256 3.48 -20.66 5.07
C LEU A 256 4.32 -21.06 6.30
N ARG A 257 3.93 -22.10 7.04
CA ARG A 257 4.61 -22.58 8.27
C ARG A 257 6.10 -22.86 8.10
N ASN A 258 6.55 -23.22 6.91
CA ASN A 258 7.96 -23.50 6.62
C ASN A 258 8.76 -22.25 6.21
N TYR A 259 8.11 -21.09 6.09
CA TYR A 259 8.73 -19.81 5.76
C TYR A 259 8.85 -18.91 6.99
N ARG A 260 9.70 -17.88 6.89
CA ARG A 260 9.77 -16.74 7.80
C ARG A 260 9.44 -15.48 7.02
N PHE A 261 8.69 -14.57 7.63
CA PHE A 261 8.49 -13.25 7.06
C PHE A 261 9.74 -12.40 7.31
N MET A 262 10.31 -11.85 6.23
CA MET A 262 11.58 -11.13 6.23
C MET A 262 11.43 -9.81 5.49
N GLY A 263 12.15 -8.79 5.94
CA GLY A 263 12.39 -7.58 5.18
C GLY A 263 13.53 -7.83 4.21
N LEU A 264 13.41 -7.29 3.01
CA LEU A 264 14.43 -7.32 1.97
C LEU A 264 14.79 -5.87 1.63
N VAL A 265 16.08 -5.56 1.69
CA VAL A 265 16.63 -4.26 1.26
C VAL A 265 17.45 -4.50 0.02
N MET A 266 17.23 -3.71 -1.02
CA MET A 266 17.89 -3.85 -2.32
C MET A 266 18.47 -2.51 -2.74
N ALA A 267 19.70 -2.51 -3.26
CA ALA A 267 20.29 -1.37 -3.93
C ALA A 267 20.37 -1.65 -5.43
N VAL A 268 19.66 -0.87 -6.23
CA VAL A 268 19.58 -1.03 -7.69
C VAL A 268 20.25 0.17 -8.35
N GLU A 269 21.18 -0.07 -9.27
CA GLU A 269 21.79 0.99 -10.08
C GLU A 269 20.75 1.65 -11.00
N ALA A 270 20.77 2.97 -11.10
CA ALA A 270 19.79 3.72 -11.91
C ALA A 270 19.80 3.31 -13.40
N GLU A 271 20.95 2.87 -13.92
CA GLU A 271 21.09 2.34 -15.28
C GLU A 271 20.20 1.11 -15.54
N LYS A 272 19.92 0.30 -14.50
CA LYS A 272 19.10 -0.92 -14.58
C LYS A 272 17.60 -0.65 -14.65
N ILE A 273 17.15 0.58 -14.39
CA ILE A 273 15.73 0.94 -14.43
C ILE A 273 15.11 0.74 -15.81
N SER A 274 15.90 0.95 -16.87
CA SER A 274 15.50 0.64 -18.25
C SER A 274 15.17 -0.85 -18.45
N THR A 275 16.01 -1.74 -17.92
CA THR A 275 15.80 -3.20 -17.90
C THR A 275 14.61 -3.58 -17.02
N PHE A 276 14.49 -2.99 -15.83
CA PHE A 276 13.34 -3.21 -14.94
C PHE A 276 12.00 -2.91 -15.63
N ARG A 277 11.87 -1.75 -16.30
CA ARG A 277 10.65 -1.38 -17.04
C ARG A 277 10.31 -2.38 -18.14
N GLN A 278 11.31 -2.95 -18.82
CA GLN A 278 11.11 -3.96 -19.87
C GLN A 278 10.67 -5.31 -19.27
N GLU A 279 11.37 -5.80 -18.26
CA GLU A 279 11.06 -7.08 -17.60
C GLU A 279 9.69 -7.04 -16.91
N LEU A 280 9.31 -5.90 -16.30
CA LEU A 280 7.97 -5.72 -15.71
C LEU A 280 6.87 -5.76 -16.77
N LYS A 281 7.08 -5.13 -17.93
CA LYS A 281 6.11 -5.17 -19.05
C LYS A 281 5.94 -6.59 -19.59
N SER A 282 7.02 -7.35 -19.76
CA SER A 282 6.95 -8.76 -20.16
C SER A 282 6.17 -9.60 -19.14
N LEU A 283 6.53 -9.50 -17.86
CA LEU A 283 5.89 -10.25 -16.78
C LEU A 283 4.36 -10.06 -16.73
N ILE A 284 3.89 -8.82 -16.90
CA ILE A 284 2.47 -8.48 -16.86
C ILE A 284 1.73 -8.86 -18.17
N ASN A 285 2.41 -8.90 -19.30
CA ASN A 285 1.85 -9.37 -20.58
C ASN A 285 1.79 -10.91 -20.68
N GLU A 286 2.57 -11.63 -19.87
CA GLU A 286 2.62 -13.10 -19.81
C GLU A 286 1.70 -13.70 -18.72
N SER A 287 1.07 -12.85 -17.89
CA SER A 287 0.18 -13.22 -16.76
C SER A 287 -1.30 -13.21 -17.10
#